data_AF-A0A7C5M1X7-F1
#
_entry.id   AF-A0A7C5M1X7-F1
#
_cell.length_a   1.000
_cell.length_b   1.000
_cell.length_c   1.000
_cell.angle_alpha   90.00
_cell.angle_beta   90.00
_cell.angle_gamma   90.00
#
_symmetry.space_group_name_H-M   'P 1'
#
loop_
_entity.id
_entity.type
_entity.pdbx_description
1 polymer ?
#
loop_
_entity_poly.entity_id
_entity_poly.type
_entity_poly.pdbx_seq_one_letter_code
_entity_poly.pdbx_strand_id
1 'polypeptide(L)'
;MRNFSTAFSEHISRPVTTVCTGWKITRTDNFVLGFTDHDADLTIDGVLYQAASGLSPSDAEARLGFALDNSAVSGVLNAETLSAQDLRDGIYDRALVEIAMINWHDPTIYEWVWRGRIGGVSWSGDHFQAELVGQGADLEHSTGRVFSRLCDASFGDERCGVDVQNFPQGTMCPRTFEACCEQFQNSVNFRGFPYLIGDDAVYRAPGEGEIFDGSSRFKS
;
A
#
# COMPACT_ATOMS: atom_id res chain seq x y z
N MET A 1 -16.52 -13.27 -12.31
CA MET A 1 -16.23 -14.68 -11.95
C MET A 1 -14.75 -14.91 -12.15
N ARG A 2 -14.09 -15.51 -11.16
CA ARG A 2 -12.67 -15.87 -11.24
C ARG A 2 -12.53 -17.12 -12.10
N ASN A 3 -11.58 -17.14 -13.02
CA ASN A 3 -11.30 -18.30 -13.87
C ASN A 3 -10.21 -19.15 -13.22
N PHE A 4 -10.55 -20.35 -12.77
CA PHE A 4 -9.60 -21.36 -12.29
C PHE A 4 -9.16 -22.28 -13.43
N SER A 5 -8.01 -22.94 -13.28
CA SER A 5 -7.61 -24.03 -14.17
C SER A 5 -8.65 -25.14 -14.21
N THR A 6 -8.66 -25.88 -15.32
CA THR A 6 -9.56 -27.02 -15.52
C THR A 6 -9.36 -28.07 -14.43
N ALA A 7 -8.10 -28.44 -14.13
CA ALA A 7 -7.78 -29.46 -13.12
C ALA A 7 -8.29 -29.08 -11.72
N PHE A 8 -8.09 -27.82 -11.31
CA PHE A 8 -8.58 -27.35 -10.02
C PHE A 8 -10.11 -27.27 -9.98
N SER A 9 -10.73 -26.75 -11.05
CA SER A 9 -12.20 -26.66 -11.19
C SER A 9 -12.87 -28.03 -11.10
N GLU A 10 -12.31 -29.03 -11.78
CA GLU A 10 -12.79 -30.41 -11.73
C GLU A 10 -12.67 -31.02 -10.34
N HIS A 11 -11.62 -30.67 -9.59
CA HIS A 11 -11.42 -31.16 -8.22
C HIS A 11 -12.43 -30.56 -7.25
N ILE A 12 -12.56 -29.22 -7.23
CA ILE A 12 -13.47 -28.54 -6.29
C ILE A 12 -14.95 -28.79 -6.59
N SER A 13 -15.29 -29.27 -7.79
CA SER A 13 -16.65 -29.65 -8.16
C SER A 13 -17.05 -31.04 -7.62
N ARG A 14 -16.14 -31.78 -6.97
CA ARG A 14 -16.42 -33.10 -6.41
C ARG A 14 -17.13 -33.01 -5.06
N PRO A 15 -17.90 -34.05 -4.67
CA PRO A 15 -18.57 -34.09 -3.36
C PRO A 15 -17.60 -34.10 -2.16
N VAL A 16 -16.37 -34.57 -2.38
CA VAL A 16 -15.29 -34.61 -1.40
C VAL A 16 -14.06 -33.98 -2.03
N THR A 17 -13.47 -33.02 -1.33
CA THR A 17 -12.29 -32.30 -1.77
C THR A 17 -11.16 -32.52 -0.79
N THR A 18 -9.94 -32.33 -1.27
CA THR A 18 -8.70 -32.48 -0.51
C THR A 18 -7.90 -31.19 -0.62
N VAL A 19 -8.55 -30.06 -0.30
CA VAL A 19 -7.96 -28.74 -0.46
C VAL A 19 -7.52 -28.19 0.90
N CYS A 20 -6.32 -27.64 0.94
CA CYS A 20 -5.77 -26.85 2.04
C CYS A 20 -5.45 -25.43 1.56
N THR A 21 -5.20 -24.54 2.49
CA THR A 21 -4.72 -23.18 2.22
C THR A 21 -3.19 -23.15 2.30
N GLY A 22 -2.58 -22.43 1.37
CA GLY A 22 -1.16 -22.11 1.40
C GLY A 22 -0.94 -20.60 1.39
N TRP A 23 -0.07 -20.13 2.27
CA TRP A 23 0.37 -18.74 2.33
C TRP A 23 1.82 -18.67 1.91
N LYS A 24 2.12 -17.76 0.99
CA LYS A 24 3.50 -17.44 0.60
C LYS A 24 3.77 -15.98 0.90
N ILE A 25 4.82 -15.73 1.68
CA ILE A 25 5.29 -14.39 2.02
C ILE A 25 6.64 -14.19 1.33
N THR A 26 6.75 -13.14 0.52
CA THR A 26 8.01 -12.74 -0.13
C THR A 26 8.40 -11.35 0.37
N ARG A 27 9.50 -11.28 1.11
CA ARG A 27 10.09 -10.02 1.60
C ARG A 27 10.66 -9.19 0.45
N THR A 28 10.94 -7.92 0.72
CA THR A 28 11.51 -6.98 -0.26
C THR A 28 12.93 -7.35 -0.68
N ASP A 29 13.64 -8.15 0.12
CA ASP A 29 14.95 -8.74 -0.19
C ASP A 29 14.88 -10.10 -0.91
N ASN A 30 13.68 -10.51 -1.35
CA ASN A 30 13.37 -11.78 -2.00
C ASN A 30 13.49 -13.02 -1.10
N PHE A 31 13.60 -12.88 0.22
CA PHE A 31 13.44 -14.02 1.11
C PHE A 31 11.99 -14.53 1.08
N VAL A 32 11.82 -15.84 0.88
CA VAL A 32 10.51 -16.48 0.71
C VAL A 32 10.22 -17.42 1.87
N LEU A 33 9.01 -17.30 2.40
CA LEU A 33 8.44 -18.20 3.40
C LEU A 33 7.15 -18.79 2.86
N GLY A 34 6.94 -20.09 3.09
CA GLY A 34 5.72 -20.79 2.74
C GLY A 34 5.11 -21.45 3.98
N PHE A 35 3.79 -21.40 4.09
CA PHE A 35 3.03 -21.98 5.20
C PHE A 35 1.76 -22.64 4.72
N THR A 36 1.30 -23.69 5.41
CA THR A 36 0.03 -24.35 5.11
C THR A 36 -0.75 -24.69 6.38
N ASP A 37 -2.08 -24.75 6.26
CA ASP A 37 -3.01 -25.25 7.29
C ASP A 37 -3.19 -26.78 7.21
N HIS A 38 -2.52 -27.43 6.26
CA HIS A 38 -2.36 -28.86 6.23
C HIS A 38 -1.44 -29.33 7.38
N ASP A 39 -1.63 -30.57 7.81
CA ASP A 39 -0.89 -31.19 8.90
C ASP A 39 0.48 -31.75 8.47
N ALA A 40 0.80 -31.69 7.17
CA ALA A 40 2.08 -32.07 6.60
C ALA A 40 2.66 -30.98 5.69
N ASP A 41 3.98 -30.88 5.66
CA ASP A 41 4.70 -29.97 4.78
C ASP A 41 4.39 -30.27 3.31
N LEU A 42 4.20 -29.21 2.53
CA LEU A 42 3.96 -29.29 1.09
C LEU A 42 5.08 -28.57 0.33
N THR A 43 5.35 -28.94 -0.91
CA THR A 43 6.30 -28.22 -1.77
C THR A 43 5.63 -27.85 -3.08
N ILE A 44 5.66 -26.56 -3.41
CA ILE A 44 5.04 -26.00 -4.63
C ILE A 44 6.04 -25.04 -5.24
N ASP A 45 6.31 -25.17 -6.54
CA ASP A 45 7.25 -24.32 -7.29
C ASP A 45 8.62 -24.14 -6.61
N GLY A 46 9.10 -25.18 -5.93
CA GLY A 46 10.38 -25.17 -5.21
C GLY A 46 10.37 -24.43 -3.87
N VAL A 47 9.21 -23.95 -3.42
CA VAL A 47 9.01 -23.35 -2.09
C VAL A 47 8.47 -24.41 -1.14
N LEU A 48 9.09 -24.56 0.03
CA LEU A 48 8.59 -25.38 1.12
C LEU A 48 7.50 -24.61 1.87
N TYR A 49 6.30 -25.19 1.92
CA TYR A 49 5.17 -24.75 2.71
C TYR A 49 5.16 -25.57 3.98
N GLN A 50 5.63 -24.98 5.07
CA GLN A 50 5.73 -25.66 6.34
C GLN A 50 4.34 -25.79 6.97
N ALA A 51 4.00 -27.00 7.43
CA ALA A 51 2.85 -27.24 8.28
C ALA A 51 3.09 -26.50 9.59
N ALA A 52 2.40 -25.38 9.76
CA ALA A 52 2.64 -24.48 10.85
C ALA A 52 1.36 -24.24 11.65
N SER A 53 1.41 -24.54 12.95
CA SER A 53 0.35 -24.24 13.93
C SER A 53 0.13 -22.75 14.18
N GLY A 54 1.02 -21.88 13.66
CA GLY A 54 1.03 -20.44 13.93
C GLY A 54 0.08 -19.60 13.08
N LEU A 55 -0.34 -20.09 11.91
CA LEU A 55 -1.38 -19.44 11.09
C LEU A 55 -2.73 -20.05 11.42
N SER A 56 -3.14 -19.92 12.67
CA SER A 56 -4.54 -20.15 13.01
C SER A 56 -5.35 -19.01 12.42
N PRO A 57 -6.42 -19.29 11.66
CA PRO A 57 -7.44 -18.29 11.39
C PRO A 57 -8.04 -17.87 12.73
N SER A 58 -7.54 -16.79 13.35
CA SER A 58 -8.22 -16.20 14.50
C SER A 58 -9.46 -15.49 13.97
N ASP A 59 -10.64 -15.69 14.58
CA ASP A 59 -11.95 -14.97 14.57
C ASP A 59 -12.41 -14.10 13.38
N ALA A 60 -11.51 -13.55 12.57
CA ALA A 60 -11.75 -13.06 11.24
C ALA A 60 -12.47 -14.09 10.37
N GLU A 61 -12.29 -15.40 10.59
CA GLU A 61 -13.01 -16.44 9.83
C GLU A 61 -14.54 -16.40 10.02
N ALA A 62 -15.04 -15.96 11.18
CA ALA A 62 -16.47 -15.74 11.36
C ALA A 62 -17.02 -14.58 10.50
N ARG A 63 -16.14 -13.72 9.95
CA ARG A 63 -16.46 -12.63 9.02
C ARG A 63 -15.91 -12.84 7.60
N LEU A 64 -14.94 -13.73 7.40
CA LEU A 64 -14.32 -14.08 6.11
C LEU A 64 -15.17 -15.07 5.30
N GLY A 65 -16.38 -15.40 5.77
CA GLY A 65 -17.43 -15.95 4.93
C GLY A 65 -17.71 -15.02 3.75
N PHE A 66 -16.95 -15.21 2.66
CA PHE A 66 -17.19 -14.65 1.33
C PHE A 66 -17.20 -13.12 1.18
N ALA A 67 -16.34 -12.39 1.89
CA ALA A 67 -15.98 -11.03 1.49
C ALA A 67 -14.68 -11.04 0.67
N LEU A 68 -14.71 -11.71 -0.49
CA LEU A 68 -13.65 -11.67 -1.52
C LEU A 68 -13.83 -10.47 -2.47
N ASP A 69 -14.37 -9.35 -1.96
CA ASP A 69 -14.52 -8.12 -2.72
C ASP A 69 -13.63 -7.03 -2.13
N ASN A 70 -12.50 -6.83 -2.81
CA ASN A 70 -11.70 -5.61 -2.96
C ASN A 70 -11.91 -4.47 -1.95
N SER A 71 -11.26 -4.56 -0.79
CA SER A 71 -10.33 -3.56 -0.25
C SER A 71 -9.95 -3.96 1.17
N ALA A 72 -8.64 -4.09 1.44
CA ALA A 72 -8.04 -4.49 2.72
C ALA A 72 -8.61 -5.77 3.39
N VAL A 73 -7.86 -6.87 3.32
CA VAL A 73 -8.14 -8.10 4.08
C VAL A 73 -7.37 -8.02 5.40
N SER A 74 -8.03 -7.90 6.56
CA SER A 74 -7.32 -7.99 7.84
C SER A 74 -7.16 -9.46 8.24
N GLY A 75 -5.91 -9.94 8.30
CA GLY A 75 -5.56 -11.25 8.84
C GLY A 75 -4.74 -11.11 10.13
N VAL A 76 -4.52 -12.20 10.86
CA VAL A 76 -3.59 -12.25 11.99
C VAL A 76 -2.53 -13.29 11.65
N LEU A 77 -1.26 -12.92 11.76
CA LEU A 77 -0.13 -13.85 11.65
C LEU A 77 0.47 -13.93 13.06
N ASN A 78 0.89 -15.12 13.54
CA ASN A 78 1.54 -15.26 14.86
C ASN A 78 3.06 -15.39 14.76
N ALA A 79 3.74 -15.06 15.85
CA ALA A 79 5.20 -14.89 15.94
C ALA A 79 5.99 -16.19 16.08
N GLU A 80 5.32 -17.35 16.17
CA GLU A 80 6.03 -18.64 16.26
C GLU A 80 6.78 -18.98 14.96
N THR A 81 6.34 -18.41 13.83
CA THR A 81 6.91 -18.68 12.51
C THR A 81 7.61 -17.47 11.89
N LEU A 82 7.16 -16.26 12.19
CA LEU A 82 7.83 -15.01 11.82
C LEU A 82 8.58 -14.46 13.02
N SER A 83 9.89 -14.21 12.86
CA SER A 83 10.70 -13.57 13.91
C SER A 83 10.02 -12.28 14.40
N ALA A 84 9.66 -12.25 15.69
CA ALA A 84 9.06 -11.07 16.32
C ALA A 84 10.00 -9.86 16.23
N GLN A 85 11.32 -10.09 16.25
CA GLN A 85 12.31 -9.04 16.10
C GLN A 85 12.29 -8.48 14.67
N ASP A 86 12.27 -9.34 13.66
CA ASP A 86 12.22 -8.92 12.25
C ASP A 86 10.95 -8.11 11.95
N LEU A 87 9.83 -8.48 12.56
CA LEU A 87 8.58 -7.72 12.46
C LEU A 87 8.67 -6.35 13.12
N ARG A 88 9.33 -6.23 14.28
CA ARG A 88 9.56 -4.93 14.93
C ARG A 88 10.55 -4.07 14.15
N ASP A 89 11.53 -4.70 13.50
CA ASP A 89 12.52 -4.04 12.66
C ASP A 89 11.97 -3.65 11.28
N GLY A 90 10.67 -3.89 11.02
CA GLY A 90 9.98 -3.49 9.78
C GLY A 90 10.42 -4.29 8.55
N ILE A 91 11.09 -5.43 8.75
CA ILE A 91 11.65 -6.23 7.64
C ILE A 91 10.57 -6.81 6.73
N TYR A 92 9.38 -7.05 7.29
CA TYR A 92 8.21 -7.54 6.57
C TYR A 92 7.33 -6.40 6.01
N ASP A 93 7.72 -5.13 6.21
CA ASP A 93 6.96 -4.01 5.68
C ASP A 93 6.87 -4.12 4.16
N ARG A 94 5.64 -4.03 3.65
CA ARG A 94 5.33 -4.17 2.21
C ARG A 94 5.70 -5.54 1.61
N ALA A 95 6.01 -6.56 2.42
CA ALA A 95 6.22 -7.92 1.94
C ALA A 95 4.99 -8.38 1.15
N LEU A 96 5.23 -9.06 0.02
CA LEU A 96 4.17 -9.61 -0.81
C LEU A 96 3.59 -10.84 -0.12
N VAL A 97 2.26 -10.92 -0.08
CA VAL A 97 1.52 -12.06 0.45
C VAL A 97 0.65 -12.62 -0.66
N GLU A 98 0.81 -13.93 -0.92
CA GLU A 98 0.05 -14.68 -1.91
C GLU A 98 -0.64 -15.85 -1.19
N ILE A 99 -1.94 -16.04 -1.42
CA ILE A 99 -2.73 -17.13 -0.84
C ILE A 99 -3.19 -18.04 -1.96
N ALA A 100 -2.92 -19.33 -1.81
CA ALA A 100 -3.34 -20.38 -2.72
C ALA A 100 -4.31 -21.34 -2.04
N MET A 101 -5.22 -21.88 -2.84
CA MET A 101 -5.93 -23.12 -2.51
C MET A 101 -5.19 -24.27 -3.18
N ILE A 102 -4.76 -25.25 -2.41
CA ILE A 102 -3.85 -26.31 -2.84
C ILE A 102 -4.54 -27.64 -2.63
N ASN A 103 -4.54 -28.52 -3.63
CA ASN A 103 -4.90 -29.91 -3.40
C ASN A 103 -3.75 -30.60 -2.64
N TRP A 104 -3.88 -30.85 -1.35
CA TRP A 104 -2.81 -31.47 -0.56
C TRP A 104 -2.50 -32.91 -0.99
N HIS A 105 -3.46 -33.60 -1.63
CA HIS A 105 -3.23 -34.95 -2.15
C HIS A 105 -2.38 -34.95 -3.44
N ASP A 106 -2.50 -33.89 -4.24
CA ASP A 106 -1.67 -33.65 -5.43
C ASP A 106 -1.32 -32.15 -5.49
N PRO A 107 -0.23 -31.71 -4.83
CA PRO A 107 0.12 -30.30 -4.69
C PRO A 107 0.48 -29.60 -6.02
N THR A 108 0.56 -30.35 -7.12
CA THR A 108 0.69 -29.76 -8.46
C THR A 108 -0.61 -29.09 -8.93
N ILE A 109 -1.74 -29.43 -8.30
CA ILE A 109 -3.05 -28.84 -8.56
C ILE A 109 -3.34 -27.79 -7.49
N TYR A 110 -3.08 -26.53 -7.80
CA TYR A 110 -3.33 -25.41 -6.91
C TYR A 110 -3.78 -24.17 -7.70
N GLU A 111 -4.42 -23.23 -7.02
CA GLU A 111 -4.86 -21.96 -7.59
C GLU A 111 -4.56 -20.81 -6.65
N TRP A 112 -3.95 -19.76 -7.17
CA TRP A 112 -3.78 -18.52 -6.42
C TRP A 112 -5.13 -17.82 -6.28
N VAL A 113 -5.61 -17.69 -5.04
CA VAL A 113 -6.91 -17.12 -4.69
C VAL A 113 -6.81 -15.71 -4.10
N TRP A 114 -5.64 -15.24 -3.71
CA TRP A 114 -5.49 -13.85 -3.28
C TRP A 114 -4.04 -13.39 -3.37
N ARG A 115 -3.84 -12.09 -3.58
CA ARG A 115 -2.52 -11.45 -3.58
C ARG A 115 -2.60 -10.02 -3.08
N GLY A 116 -1.69 -9.64 -2.21
CA GLY A 116 -1.57 -8.31 -1.63
C GLY A 116 -0.25 -8.14 -0.90
N ARG A 117 -0.19 -7.21 0.06
CA ARG A 117 1.01 -6.91 0.84
C ARG A 117 0.70 -6.85 2.33
N ILE A 118 1.72 -7.02 3.17
CA ILE A 118 1.64 -6.63 4.58
C ILE A 118 1.59 -5.09 4.65
N GLY A 119 0.54 -4.59 5.30
CA GLY A 119 0.33 -3.19 5.66
C GLY A 119 0.81 -2.89 7.07
N GLY A 120 -0.02 -2.26 7.89
CA GLY A 120 0.32 -1.96 9.27
C GLY A 120 0.41 -3.21 10.14
N VAL A 121 1.40 -3.25 11.03
CA VAL A 121 1.54 -4.26 12.08
C VAL A 121 1.24 -3.63 13.43
N SER A 122 0.25 -4.15 14.15
CA SER A 122 -0.08 -3.75 15.51
C SER A 122 0.31 -4.85 16.49
N TRP A 123 0.63 -4.47 17.73
CA TRP A 123 1.11 -5.38 18.77
C TRP A 123 0.17 -5.35 19.98
N SER A 124 -0.13 -6.54 20.53
CA SER A 124 -0.89 -6.71 21.76
C SER A 124 -0.23 -7.80 22.62
N GLY A 125 0.60 -7.36 23.57
CA GLY A 125 1.45 -8.28 24.34
C GLY A 125 2.44 -9.01 23.44
N ASP A 126 2.47 -10.35 23.53
CA ASP A 126 3.32 -11.22 22.72
C ASP A 126 2.72 -11.58 21.34
N HIS A 127 1.49 -11.14 21.07
CA HIS A 127 0.84 -11.31 19.79
C HIS A 127 0.99 -10.07 18.92
N PHE A 128 1.03 -10.27 17.61
CA PHE A 128 0.91 -9.20 16.64
C PHE A 128 -0.26 -9.47 15.71
N GLN A 129 -0.74 -8.42 15.07
CA GLN A 129 -1.72 -8.48 14.01
C GLN A 129 -1.16 -7.70 12.82
N ALA A 130 -1.10 -8.34 11.66
CA ALA A 130 -0.61 -7.74 10.43
C ALA A 130 -1.78 -7.56 9.46
N GLU A 131 -2.04 -6.32 9.07
CA GLU A 131 -3.04 -6.01 8.06
C GLU A 131 -2.58 -6.52 6.68
N LEU A 132 -3.45 -7.19 5.92
CA LEU A 132 -3.16 -7.62 4.55
C LEU A 132 -3.87 -6.69 3.54
N VAL A 133 -3.09 -5.83 2.91
CA VAL A 133 -3.61 -4.83 1.99
C VAL A 133 -3.69 -5.45 0.60
N GLY A 134 -4.92 -5.59 0.07
CA GLY A 134 -5.15 -6.13 -1.27
C GLY A 134 -4.77 -5.15 -2.39
N GLN A 135 -4.69 -5.65 -3.63
CA GLN A 135 -4.28 -4.84 -4.80
C GLN A 135 -5.16 -3.61 -5.07
N GLY A 136 -6.44 -3.63 -4.63
CA GLY A 136 -7.34 -2.49 -4.77
C GLY A 136 -6.89 -1.25 -4.00
N ALA A 137 -6.09 -1.38 -2.94
CA ALA A 137 -5.60 -0.25 -2.17
C ALA A 137 -4.69 0.69 -3.00
N ASP A 138 -3.99 0.15 -4.01
CA ASP A 138 -3.22 0.98 -4.93
C ASP A 138 -4.14 1.92 -5.75
N LEU A 139 -5.41 1.54 -5.95
CA LEU A 139 -6.43 2.36 -6.64
C LEU A 139 -7.12 3.37 -5.71
N GLU A 140 -7.09 3.14 -4.40
CA GLU A 140 -7.65 4.06 -3.39
C GLU A 140 -6.69 5.21 -3.06
N HIS A 141 -5.49 5.21 -3.64
CA HIS A 141 -4.63 6.38 -3.62
C HIS A 141 -5.33 7.56 -4.29
N SER A 142 -5.66 8.59 -3.50
CA SER A 142 -6.17 9.86 -3.99
C SER A 142 -5.21 10.40 -5.04
N THR A 143 -5.56 10.20 -6.30
CA THR A 143 -4.77 10.60 -7.45
C THR A 143 -5.31 11.93 -7.93
N GLY A 144 -4.51 12.98 -7.79
CA GLY A 144 -4.91 14.32 -8.16
C GLY A 144 -3.99 15.35 -7.56
N ARG A 145 -4.06 16.57 -8.09
CA ARG A 145 -3.35 17.71 -7.52
C ARG A 145 -4.32 18.51 -6.66
N VAL A 146 -3.85 18.94 -5.51
CA VAL A 146 -4.55 19.94 -4.71
C VAL A 146 -4.24 21.31 -5.32
N PHE A 147 -5.27 22.07 -5.68
CA PHE A 147 -5.10 23.48 -6.03
C PHE A 147 -4.80 24.27 -4.75
N SER A 148 -3.52 24.48 -4.49
CA SER A 148 -3.02 25.23 -3.34
C SER A 148 -2.00 26.29 -3.79
N ARG A 149 -1.83 27.35 -2.98
CA ARG A 149 -0.77 28.35 -3.18
C ARG A 149 0.63 27.78 -2.99
N LEU A 150 0.75 26.69 -2.21
CA LEU A 150 2.02 26.03 -1.95
C LEU A 150 2.36 25.01 -3.05
N CYS A 151 3.65 24.77 -3.25
CA CYS A 151 4.16 23.74 -4.13
C CYS A 151 3.72 22.36 -3.64
N ASP A 152 3.18 21.53 -4.54
CA ASP A 152 2.79 20.14 -4.26
C ASP A 152 3.91 19.14 -4.61
N ALA A 153 5.03 19.59 -5.18
CA ALA A 153 6.19 18.75 -5.48
C ALA A 153 7.07 18.51 -4.24
N SER A 154 7.70 17.34 -4.18
CA SER A 154 8.75 17.04 -3.22
C SER A 154 10.06 17.69 -3.68
N PHE A 155 10.86 18.19 -2.74
CA PHE A 155 12.11 18.86 -3.07
C PHE A 155 13.08 17.89 -3.76
N GLY A 156 13.41 18.19 -5.02
CA GLY A 156 14.27 17.35 -5.85
C GLY A 156 13.60 16.18 -6.57
N ASP A 157 12.27 16.04 -6.49
CA ASP A 157 11.57 15.08 -7.35
C ASP A 157 11.61 15.51 -8.83
N GLU A 158 11.15 14.62 -9.72
CA GLU A 158 11.11 14.86 -11.16
C GLU A 158 10.31 16.13 -11.53
N ARG A 159 9.26 16.45 -10.77
CA ARG A 159 8.41 17.62 -11.04
C ARG A 159 9.10 18.91 -10.60
N CYS A 160 9.86 18.86 -9.51
CA CYS A 160 10.67 19.95 -8.98
C CYS A 160 11.90 20.20 -9.87
N GLY A 161 12.64 19.15 -10.24
CA GLY A 161 13.82 19.22 -11.12
C GLY A 161 15.06 19.88 -10.50
N VAL A 162 15.01 20.27 -9.22
CA VAL A 162 16.18 20.79 -8.51
C VAL A 162 17.11 19.65 -8.15
N ASP A 163 18.38 19.75 -8.53
CA ASP A 163 19.40 18.86 -7.97
C ASP A 163 19.71 19.27 -6.53
N VAL A 164 19.24 18.47 -5.57
CA VAL A 164 19.39 18.71 -4.13
C VAL A 164 20.85 18.69 -3.68
N GLN A 165 21.75 18.05 -4.44
CA GLN A 165 23.18 18.01 -4.12
C GLN A 165 23.86 19.37 -4.27
N ASN A 166 23.24 20.30 -5.00
CA ASN A 166 23.73 21.68 -5.12
C ASN A 166 23.47 22.53 -3.86
N PHE A 167 22.81 21.99 -2.84
CA PHE A 167 22.43 22.70 -1.61
C PHE A 167 23.01 22.01 -0.37
N PRO A 168 23.22 22.75 0.75
CA PRO A 168 23.68 22.15 2.00
C PRO A 168 22.80 21.00 2.47
N GLN A 169 23.41 19.99 3.08
CA GLN A 169 22.67 18.86 3.64
C GLN A 169 21.66 19.33 4.69
N GLY A 170 20.41 18.87 4.60
CA GLY A 170 19.32 19.30 5.48
C GLY A 170 18.56 20.55 5.02
N THR A 171 18.87 21.10 3.83
CA THR A 171 18.07 22.19 3.24
C THR A 171 16.60 21.78 3.12
N MET A 172 15.70 22.63 3.63
CA MET A 172 14.25 22.41 3.61
C MET A 172 13.59 23.34 2.60
N CYS A 173 12.72 22.81 1.75
CA CYS A 173 11.92 23.62 0.82
C CYS A 173 10.71 24.22 1.55
N PRO A 174 10.57 25.56 1.63
CA PRO A 174 9.40 26.21 2.26
C PRO A 174 8.10 26.04 1.45
N ARG A 175 8.21 25.57 0.20
CA ARG A 175 7.11 25.36 -0.76
C ARG A 175 6.34 26.62 -1.15
N THR A 176 6.79 27.81 -0.77
CA THR A 176 6.24 29.09 -1.27
C THR A 176 6.85 29.46 -2.62
N PHE A 177 6.12 30.20 -3.45
CA PHE A 177 6.62 30.64 -4.76
C PHE A 177 7.82 31.58 -4.63
N GLU A 178 7.76 32.53 -3.69
CA GLU A 178 8.85 33.46 -3.37
C GLU A 178 10.15 32.71 -3.03
N ALA A 179 10.10 31.74 -2.11
CA ALA A 179 11.27 30.92 -1.79
C ALA A 179 11.76 30.10 -3.00
N CYS A 180 10.84 29.59 -3.82
CA CYS A 180 11.18 28.86 -5.05
C CYS A 180 11.97 29.74 -6.04
N CYS A 181 11.62 31.02 -6.14
CA CYS A 181 12.33 32.01 -6.95
C CYS A 181 13.67 32.40 -6.32
N GLU A 182 13.66 32.79 -5.05
CA GLU A 182 14.80 33.45 -4.41
C GLU A 182 15.88 32.48 -3.95
N GLN A 183 15.47 31.32 -3.39
CA GLN A 183 16.41 30.36 -2.81
C GLN A 183 16.89 29.33 -3.84
N PHE A 184 16.02 28.96 -4.80
CA PHE A 184 16.28 27.86 -5.73
C PHE A 184 16.31 28.28 -7.20
N GLN A 185 15.94 29.53 -7.53
CA GLN A 185 15.83 30.02 -8.90
C GLN A 185 15.02 29.10 -9.83
N ASN A 186 14.01 28.43 -9.28
CA ASN A 186 13.28 27.34 -9.94
C ASN A 186 11.79 27.66 -10.11
N SER A 187 11.47 28.91 -10.45
CA SER A 187 10.09 29.37 -10.64
C SER A 187 9.37 28.61 -11.77
N VAL A 188 10.10 28.23 -12.82
CA VAL A 188 9.57 27.51 -13.99
C VAL A 188 8.98 26.15 -13.63
N ASN A 189 9.58 25.46 -12.66
CA ASN A 189 9.10 24.15 -12.20
C ASN A 189 8.26 24.24 -10.93
N PHE A 190 7.85 25.44 -10.50
CA PHE A 190 6.94 25.57 -9.37
C PHE A 190 5.61 24.87 -9.68
N ARG A 191 5.16 24.01 -8.77
CA ARG A 191 3.95 23.19 -8.97
C ARG A 191 2.78 23.61 -8.07
N GLY A 192 2.83 24.78 -7.46
CA GLY A 192 1.68 25.40 -6.81
C GLY A 192 0.95 26.40 -7.72
N PHE A 193 -0.06 27.06 -7.16
CA PHE A 193 -0.87 28.09 -7.81
C PHE A 193 -0.71 29.40 -7.03
N PRO A 194 0.37 30.17 -7.24
CA PRO A 194 0.75 31.29 -6.38
C PRO A 194 -0.31 32.40 -6.32
N TYR A 195 -1.04 32.59 -7.41
CA TYR A 195 -2.07 33.62 -7.55
C TYR A 195 -3.49 33.07 -7.33
N LEU A 196 -3.63 31.89 -6.73
CA LEU A 196 -4.93 31.32 -6.40
C LEU A 196 -5.69 32.28 -5.48
N ILE A 197 -6.80 32.80 -5.98
CA ILE A 197 -7.69 33.72 -5.28
C ILE A 197 -8.48 32.93 -4.23
N GLY A 198 -8.54 33.46 -3.00
CA GLY A 198 -9.27 32.80 -1.91
C GLY A 198 -10.78 33.03 -2.01
N ASP A 199 -11.55 32.23 -1.28
CA ASP A 199 -13.02 32.32 -1.23
C ASP A 199 -13.48 33.73 -0.80
N ASP A 200 -12.73 34.39 0.07
CA ASP A 200 -12.97 35.75 0.52
C ASP A 200 -13.08 36.75 -0.64
N ALA A 201 -12.24 36.59 -1.67
CA ALA A 201 -12.25 37.43 -2.85
C ALA A 201 -13.29 36.97 -3.90
N VAL A 202 -13.71 35.71 -3.89
CA VAL A 202 -14.80 35.20 -4.76
C VAL A 202 -16.16 35.75 -4.32
N TYR A 203 -16.40 35.82 -3.01
CA TYR A 203 -17.66 36.31 -2.45
C TYR A 203 -17.70 37.82 -2.19
N ARG A 204 -16.60 38.54 -2.43
CA ARG A 204 -16.51 39.99 -2.18
C ARG A 204 -17.29 40.78 -3.23
N ALA A 205 -18.29 41.54 -2.77
CA ALA A 205 -18.92 42.57 -3.58
C ALA A 205 -18.00 43.81 -3.70
N PRO A 206 -18.08 44.58 -4.80
CA PRO A 206 -17.34 45.83 -4.95
C PRO A 206 -17.66 46.80 -3.80
N GLY A 207 -16.65 47.28 -3.10
CA GLY A 207 -16.80 48.27 -2.03
C GLY A 207 -16.80 49.70 -2.55
N GLU A 208 -17.49 50.60 -1.85
CA GLU A 208 -17.44 52.04 -2.16
C GLU A 208 -16.04 52.60 -1.85
N GLY A 209 -15.43 53.31 -2.80
CA GLY A 209 -14.07 53.85 -2.66
C GLY A 209 -12.93 52.88 -2.99
N GLU A 210 -13.21 51.68 -3.50
CA GLU A 210 -12.18 50.77 -4.00
C GLU A 210 -11.63 51.21 -5.37
N ILE A 211 -10.37 50.84 -5.64
CA ILE A 211 -9.68 51.13 -6.92
C ILE A 211 -9.92 49.96 -7.88
N PHE A 212 -10.49 50.26 -9.05
CA PHE A 212 -10.82 49.28 -10.10
C PHE A 212 -9.99 49.51 -11.37
N ASP A 213 -8.66 49.43 -11.25
CA ASP A 213 -7.70 49.75 -12.32
C ASP A 213 -7.14 48.53 -13.06
N GLY A 214 -7.53 47.31 -12.64
CA GLY A 214 -7.07 46.06 -13.27
C GLY A 214 -5.64 45.64 -12.88
N SER A 215 -5.08 46.19 -11.81
CA SER A 215 -3.75 45.83 -11.30
C SER A 215 -3.70 44.47 -10.57
N SER A 216 -2.48 44.00 -10.25
CA SER A 216 -2.27 42.79 -9.44
C SER A 216 -2.93 42.95 -8.07
N ARG A 217 -3.70 41.95 -7.65
CA ARG A 217 -4.28 41.89 -6.29
C ARG A 217 -3.26 41.49 -5.22
N PHE A 218 -2.13 40.94 -5.63
CA PHE A 218 -1.04 40.51 -4.75
C PHE A 218 0.06 41.56 -4.78
N LYS A 219 0.62 41.88 -3.61
CA LYS A 219 1.80 42.73 -3.51
C LYS A 219 2.98 41.95 -4.12
N SER A 220 3.52 42.47 -5.21
CA SER A 220 4.76 42.01 -5.85
C SER A 220 5.96 42.35 -5.00
#